data_AF-A0AAV9DDK1-F1
#
_entry.id   AF-A0AAV9DDK1-F1
#
_cell.length_a   1.000
_cell.length_b   1.000
_cell.length_c   1.000
_cell.angle_alpha   90.00
_cell.angle_beta   90.00
_cell.angle_gamma   90.00
#
_symmetry.space_group_name_H-M   'P 1'
#
loop_
_entity.id
_entity.type
_entity.pdbx_description
1 polymer ?
#
loop_
_entity_poly.entity_id
_entity_poly.type
_entity_poly.pdbx_seq_one_letter_code
_entity_poly.pdbx_strand_id
1 'polypeptide(L)'
;MFCFRVLMHKLCNLDLSLLTYKQKLAFWINIYNACIMHVICLLITTCDIDNGCIIVIQAVLDVGGIVLNALAIEHFILRHPSDPQHDFMDEKEALLRRVYGLGYPEPNVTFALCRGSWSSPALRVYTAENIVNELERAKIEYLEASVGITSKKKIMVPRLLHWYMKDFADDIESLIEWIYSQLPRTGSLKKTMTHFLHGETKLPATKMVEVQPYESEFRYLLPL
;
A
#
# COMPACT_ATOMS: atom_id res chain seq x y z
N MET A 1 23.47 6.08 9.01
CA MET A 1 23.68 4.61 9.13
C MET A 1 23.69 4.08 10.56
N PHE A 2 24.34 4.74 11.53
CA PHE A 2 24.48 4.21 12.91
C PHE A 2 23.15 4.01 13.66
N CYS A 3 22.19 4.93 13.54
CA CYS A 3 20.88 4.81 14.19
C CYS A 3 20.02 3.65 13.66
N PHE A 4 20.11 3.33 12.36
CA PHE A 4 19.37 2.21 11.77
C PHE A 4 19.89 0.88 12.32
N ARG A 5 21.21 0.69 12.43
CA ARG A 5 21.80 -0.53 13.03
C ARG A 5 21.37 -0.77 14.48
N VAL A 6 21.30 0.30 15.29
CA VAL A 6 20.83 0.20 16.69
C VAL A 6 19.33 -0.15 16.75
N LEU A 7 18.52 0.42 15.86
CA LEU A 7 17.11 0.08 15.75
C LEU A 7 16.94 -1.39 15.35
N MET A 8 17.66 -1.85 14.32
CA MET A 8 17.66 -3.24 13.86
C MET A 8 17.98 -4.23 14.98
N HIS A 9 19.01 -3.95 15.79
CA HIS A 9 19.36 -4.81 16.93
C HIS A 9 18.25 -4.87 18.00
N LYS A 10 17.49 -3.78 18.19
CA LYS A 10 16.33 -3.81 19.09
C LYS A 10 15.19 -4.63 18.51
N LEU A 11 14.97 -4.58 17.20
CA LEU A 11 13.92 -5.36 16.52
C LEU A 11 14.12 -6.87 16.67
N CYS A 12 15.37 -7.36 16.67
CA CYS A 12 15.69 -8.78 16.85
C CYS A 12 15.12 -9.39 18.15
N ASN A 13 15.01 -8.59 19.23
CA ASN A 13 14.61 -9.06 20.56
C ASN A 13 13.17 -8.69 20.94
N LEU A 14 12.36 -8.21 19.99
CA LEU A 14 10.97 -7.83 20.26
C LEU A 14 10.05 -9.06 20.30
N ASP A 15 9.28 -9.18 21.38
CA ASP A 15 8.14 -10.10 21.41
C ASP A 15 6.90 -9.41 20.85
N LEU A 16 6.53 -9.77 19.62
CA LEU A 16 5.36 -9.24 18.93
C LEU A 16 4.04 -9.84 19.42
N SER A 17 4.07 -10.95 20.19
CA SER A 17 2.85 -11.62 20.65
C SER A 17 2.02 -10.74 21.60
N LEU A 18 2.69 -9.86 22.35
CA LEU A 18 2.10 -8.95 23.33
C LEU A 18 1.45 -7.70 22.72
N LEU A 19 1.65 -7.46 21.41
CA LEU A 19 1.12 -6.27 20.76
C LEU A 19 -0.37 -6.43 20.45
N THR A 20 -1.14 -5.38 20.74
CA THR A 20 -2.52 -5.25 20.28
C THR A 20 -2.58 -5.15 18.76
N TYR A 21 -3.77 -5.37 18.18
CA TYR A 21 -3.97 -5.28 16.72
C TYR A 21 -3.47 -3.95 16.14
N LYS A 22 -3.85 -2.81 16.74
CA LYS A 22 -3.43 -1.47 16.28
C LYS A 22 -1.92 -1.27 16.36
N GLN A 23 -1.28 -1.77 17.42
CA GLN A 23 0.17 -1.71 17.57
C GLN A 23 0.88 -2.56 16.51
N LYS A 24 0.41 -3.80 16.26
CA LYS A 24 0.95 -4.66 15.20
C LYS A 24 0.82 -4.01 13.83
N LEU A 25 -0.35 -3.46 13.52
CA LEU A 25 -0.64 -2.81 12.25
C LEU A 25 0.30 -1.61 12.01
N ALA A 26 0.37 -0.67 12.96
CA ALA A 26 1.26 0.48 12.86
C ALA A 26 2.73 0.06 12.79
N PHE A 27 3.13 -0.93 13.60
CA PHE A 27 4.49 -1.47 13.61
C PHE A 27 4.88 -2.02 12.23
N TRP A 28 4.10 -2.95 11.67
CA TRP A 28 4.46 -3.60 10.42
C TRP A 28 4.45 -2.66 9.21
N ILE A 29 3.51 -1.71 9.14
CA ILE A 29 3.52 -0.67 8.11
C ILE A 29 4.79 0.18 8.21
N ASN A 30 5.15 0.61 9.43
CA ASN A 30 6.35 1.41 9.64
C ASN A 30 7.62 0.64 9.32
N ILE A 31 7.70 -0.65 9.69
CA ILE A 31 8.83 -1.50 9.34
C ILE A 31 8.94 -1.59 7.82
N TYR A 32 7.86 -1.95 7.12
CA TYR A 32 7.86 -1.99 5.65
C TYR A 32 8.38 -0.69 5.03
N ASN A 33 7.79 0.45 5.41
CA ASN A 33 8.16 1.76 4.86
C ASN A 33 9.62 2.12 5.16
N ALA A 34 10.11 1.80 6.36
CA ALA A 34 11.51 1.99 6.73
C ALA A 34 12.46 1.08 5.93
N CYS A 35 12.05 -0.15 5.61
CA CYS A 35 12.82 -1.08 4.78
C CYS A 35 13.00 -0.53 3.37
N ILE A 36 11.89 -0.13 2.73
CA ILE A 36 11.92 0.46 1.39
C ILE A 36 12.78 1.72 1.39
N MET A 37 12.59 2.60 2.36
CA MET A 37 13.41 3.81 2.51
C MET A 37 14.90 3.49 2.67
N HIS A 38 15.24 2.50 3.50
CA HIS A 38 16.63 2.09 3.67
C HIS A 38 17.26 1.60 2.37
N VAL A 39 16.55 0.73 1.63
CA VAL A 39 17.06 0.22 0.35
C VAL A 39 17.25 1.35 -0.66
N ILE A 40 16.25 2.22 -0.82
CA ILE A 40 16.34 3.34 -1.76
C ILE A 40 17.50 4.27 -1.39
N CYS A 41 17.70 4.57 -0.10
CA CYS A 41 18.85 5.36 0.34
C CYS A 41 20.17 4.70 -0.03
N LEU A 42 20.29 3.36 0.11
CA LEU A 42 21.48 2.63 -0.31
C LEU A 42 21.69 2.76 -1.83
N LEU A 43 20.66 2.52 -2.65
CA LEU A 43 20.74 2.60 -4.11
C LEU A 43 21.18 3.98 -4.62
N ILE A 44 20.60 5.04 -4.06
CA ILE A 44 20.97 6.43 -4.40
C ILE A 44 22.42 6.71 -4.01
N THR A 45 22.89 6.16 -2.88
CA THR A 45 24.25 6.40 -2.37
C THR A 45 25.31 5.59 -3.13
N THR A 46 24.98 4.39 -3.64
CA THR A 46 25.94 3.50 -4.31
C THR A 46 26.05 3.72 -5.82
N CYS A 47 25.24 4.62 -6.41
CA CYS A 47 25.23 4.92 -7.85
C CYS A 47 25.06 3.69 -8.77
N ASP A 48 24.47 2.60 -8.27
CA ASP A 48 24.25 1.36 -9.02
C ASP A 48 22.75 1.20 -9.28
N ILE A 49 22.26 2.02 -10.21
CA ILE A 49 20.82 2.17 -10.51
C ILE A 49 20.31 0.97 -11.33
N ASP A 50 21.19 0.29 -12.06
CA ASP A 50 20.82 -0.80 -12.98
C ASP A 50 20.45 -2.12 -12.25
N ASN A 51 20.91 -2.32 -11.01
CA ASN A 51 20.60 -3.49 -10.18
C ASN A 51 19.62 -3.20 -9.03
N GLY A 52 18.91 -2.06 -9.08
CA GLY A 52 18.10 -1.56 -7.97
C GLY A 52 17.06 -2.54 -7.41
N CYS A 53 16.37 -3.27 -8.29
CA CYS A 53 15.36 -4.26 -7.89
C CYS A 53 15.93 -5.49 -7.17
N ILE A 54 17.19 -5.87 -7.41
CA ILE A 54 17.80 -7.06 -6.81
C ILE A 54 18.14 -6.81 -5.32
N ILE A 55 18.56 -5.59 -4.97
CA ILE A 55 18.90 -5.21 -3.59
C ILE A 55 17.64 -5.06 -2.73
N VAL A 56 16.52 -4.59 -3.30
CA VAL A 56 15.20 -4.50 -2.62
C VAL A 56 14.71 -5.88 -2.15
N ILE A 57 14.97 -6.92 -2.93
CA ILE A 57 14.53 -8.29 -2.63
C ILE A 57 15.42 -8.97 -1.57
N GLN A 58 16.69 -8.54 -1.44
CA GLN A 58 17.69 -9.15 -0.56
C GLN A 58 17.90 -8.45 0.78
N ALA A 59 17.39 -7.23 0.97
CA ALA A 59 17.42 -6.58 2.28
C ALA A 59 16.46 -7.28 3.25
N VAL A 60 16.98 -8.28 3.93
CA VAL A 60 16.28 -9.03 4.96
C VAL A 60 16.48 -8.39 6.33
N LEU A 61 15.43 -8.37 7.12
CA LEU A 61 15.39 -7.83 8.48
C LEU A 61 15.07 -8.97 9.43
N ASP A 62 15.80 -9.00 10.55
CA ASP A 62 15.43 -9.83 11.69
C ASP A 62 14.48 -9.04 12.60
N VAL A 63 13.26 -9.54 12.73
CA VAL A 63 12.24 -9.02 13.63
C VAL A 63 11.78 -10.14 14.55
N GLY A 64 12.11 -10.04 15.84
CA GLY A 64 11.77 -11.05 16.85
C GLY A 64 12.35 -12.44 16.56
N GLY A 65 13.53 -12.52 15.93
CA GLY A 65 14.19 -13.77 15.55
C GLY A 65 13.81 -14.31 14.17
N ILE A 66 13.04 -13.55 13.37
CA ILE A 66 12.57 -13.97 12.05
C ILE A 66 13.10 -13.05 10.97
N VAL A 67 13.74 -13.69 9.99
CA VAL A 67 14.32 -13.03 8.81
C VAL A 67 13.25 -12.84 7.73
N LEU A 68 12.87 -11.58 7.49
CA LEU A 68 11.81 -11.16 6.56
C LEU A 68 12.32 -10.08 5.61
N ASN A 69 11.87 -10.08 4.34
CA ASN A 69 12.04 -8.93 3.45
C ASN A 69 10.74 -8.11 3.34
N ALA A 70 10.80 -6.95 2.69
CA ALA A 70 9.63 -6.07 2.55
C ALA A 70 8.44 -6.76 1.84
N LEU A 71 8.73 -7.62 0.84
CA LEU A 71 7.70 -8.37 0.13
C LEU A 71 6.98 -9.36 1.07
N ALA A 72 7.73 -10.06 1.92
CA ALA A 72 7.18 -10.97 2.91
C ALA A 72 6.29 -10.24 3.93
N ILE A 73 6.71 -9.06 4.39
CA ILE A 73 5.88 -8.23 5.29
C ILE A 73 4.58 -7.82 4.58
N GLU A 74 4.66 -7.36 3.34
CA GLU A 74 3.47 -6.97 2.60
C GLU A 74 2.50 -8.16 2.38
N HIS A 75 2.98 -9.28 1.85
CA HIS A 75 2.11 -10.37 1.40
C HIS A 75 1.72 -11.38 2.49
N PHE A 76 2.57 -11.60 3.49
CA PHE A 76 2.35 -12.61 4.53
C PHE A 76 1.93 -12.01 5.87
N ILE A 77 2.10 -10.71 6.08
CA ILE A 77 1.77 -10.09 7.36
C ILE A 77 0.64 -9.08 7.20
N LEU A 78 0.79 -8.13 6.27
CA LEU A 78 -0.12 -7.00 6.14
C LEU A 78 -1.32 -7.27 5.20
N ARG A 79 -1.16 -8.12 4.18
CA ARG A 79 -2.24 -8.48 3.24
C ARG A 79 -2.78 -9.87 3.52
N HIS A 80 -4.09 -10.01 3.33
CA HIS A 80 -4.75 -11.31 3.25
C HIS A 80 -4.76 -11.81 1.80
N PRO A 81 -4.62 -13.12 1.56
CA PRO A 81 -4.71 -13.67 0.22
C PRO A 81 -6.12 -13.47 -0.36
N SER A 82 -6.20 -12.83 -1.53
CA SER A 82 -7.46 -12.55 -2.23
C SER A 82 -7.99 -13.75 -3.03
N ASP A 83 -7.25 -14.87 -3.07
CA ASP A 83 -7.65 -16.09 -3.78
C ASP A 83 -7.21 -17.35 -3.00
N PRO A 84 -8.15 -18.17 -2.47
CA PRO A 84 -7.84 -19.41 -1.78
C PRO A 84 -7.34 -20.53 -2.71
N GLN A 85 -7.37 -20.36 -4.04
CA GLN A 85 -6.95 -21.40 -5.00
C GLN A 85 -5.47 -21.32 -5.42
N HIS A 86 -4.76 -20.26 -5.04
CA HIS A 86 -3.30 -20.13 -5.24
C HIS A 86 -2.50 -20.56 -4.00
N ASP A 87 -3.14 -21.32 -3.11
CA ASP A 87 -2.59 -21.73 -1.81
C ASP A 87 -1.71 -22.99 -1.92
N PHE A 88 -0.78 -23.01 -2.87
CA PHE A 88 0.48 -23.76 -2.69
C PHE A 88 1.38 -22.97 -1.73
N MET A 89 0.83 -22.62 -0.57
CA MET A 89 1.49 -21.79 0.41
C MET A 89 2.56 -22.66 1.06
N ASP A 90 3.81 -22.24 0.93
CA ASP A 90 4.92 -22.82 1.69
C ASP A 90 4.54 -22.85 3.18
N GLU A 91 4.79 -23.96 3.88
CA GLU A 91 4.41 -24.12 5.30
C GLU A 91 4.98 -22.97 6.15
N LYS A 92 6.13 -22.44 5.74
CA LYS A 92 6.75 -21.27 6.36
C LYS A 92 5.91 -20.00 6.19
N GLU A 93 5.36 -19.75 5.00
CA GLU A 93 4.50 -18.60 4.74
C GLU A 93 3.18 -18.69 5.51
N ALA A 94 2.60 -19.89 5.57
CA ALA A 94 1.40 -20.17 6.37
C ALA A 94 1.64 -19.90 7.86
N LEU A 95 2.81 -20.32 8.36
CA LEU A 95 3.21 -20.07 9.74
C LEU A 95 3.40 -18.58 10.02
N LEU A 96 4.07 -17.84 9.12
CA LEU A 96 4.26 -16.40 9.27
C LEU A 96 2.92 -15.66 9.36
N ARG A 97 1.98 -15.99 8.46
CA ARG A 97 0.60 -15.46 8.49
C ARG A 97 -0.10 -15.76 9.81
N ARG A 98 -0.04 -17.00 10.27
CA ARG A 98 -0.72 -17.44 11.49
C ARG A 98 -0.17 -16.78 12.76
N VAL A 99 1.14 -16.57 12.84
CA VAL A 99 1.80 -16.07 14.06
C VAL A 99 1.88 -14.55 14.08
N TYR A 100 2.19 -13.92 12.94
CA TYR A 100 2.50 -12.48 12.87
C TYR A 100 1.50 -11.67 12.04
N GLY A 101 0.70 -12.34 11.21
CA GLY A 101 -0.29 -11.70 10.36
C GLY A 101 -1.37 -10.96 11.14
N LEU A 102 -2.03 -10.05 10.42
CA LEU A 102 -3.17 -9.32 10.96
C LEU A 102 -4.37 -10.25 11.14
N GLY A 103 -5.02 -10.17 12.30
CA GLY A 103 -6.20 -10.98 12.61
C GLY A 103 -7.43 -10.72 11.73
N TYR A 104 -7.46 -9.56 11.06
CA TYR A 104 -8.52 -9.16 10.13
C TYR A 104 -7.92 -8.45 8.91
N PRO A 105 -8.52 -8.60 7.71
CA PRO A 105 -8.14 -7.83 6.53
C PRO A 105 -8.25 -6.33 6.77
N GLU A 106 -7.21 -5.59 6.39
CA GLU A 106 -7.19 -4.11 6.43
C GLU A 106 -6.88 -3.59 5.02
N PRO A 107 -7.90 -3.28 4.20
CA PRO A 107 -7.69 -2.88 2.81
C PRO A 107 -6.98 -1.52 2.69
N ASN A 108 -7.06 -0.67 3.72
CA ASN A 108 -6.41 0.64 3.71
C ASN A 108 -4.88 0.57 3.80
N VAL A 109 -4.31 -0.60 4.16
CA VAL A 109 -2.87 -0.86 4.07
C VAL A 109 -2.33 -0.50 2.68
N THR A 110 -3.09 -0.73 1.61
CA THR A 110 -2.69 -0.38 0.24
C THR A 110 -2.26 1.08 0.08
N PHE A 111 -2.88 1.99 0.82
CA PHE A 111 -2.58 3.43 0.78
C PHE A 111 -1.49 3.84 1.77
N ALA A 112 -1.02 2.91 2.60
CA ALA A 112 0.00 3.15 3.60
C ALA A 112 1.40 2.65 3.20
N LEU A 113 1.45 1.67 2.30
CA LEU A 113 2.68 1.07 1.82
C LEU A 113 3.32 1.91 0.71
N CYS A 114 4.39 2.62 1.06
CA CYS A 114 5.14 3.43 0.10
C CYS A 114 6.27 2.59 -0.52
N ARG A 115 6.19 2.32 -1.82
CA ARG A 115 7.22 1.59 -2.59
C ARG A 115 8.33 2.50 -3.14
N GLY A 116 8.25 3.80 -2.83
CA GLY A 116 9.18 4.83 -3.30
C GLY A 116 9.11 5.11 -4.80
N SER A 117 8.02 4.76 -5.46
CA SER A 117 7.77 5.08 -6.87
C SER A 117 6.86 6.28 -7.02
N TRP A 118 6.82 6.88 -8.22
CA TRP A 118 5.89 7.95 -8.56
C TRP A 118 4.43 7.55 -8.29
N SER A 119 4.05 6.32 -8.60
CA SER A 119 2.68 5.84 -8.36
C SER A 119 2.38 5.44 -6.91
N SER A 120 3.38 5.51 -6.02
CA SER A 120 3.23 5.13 -4.62
C SER A 120 2.41 6.14 -3.81
N PRO A 121 1.72 5.69 -2.76
CA PRO A 121 1.16 6.58 -1.74
C PRO A 121 2.24 7.42 -1.04
N ALA A 122 1.79 8.48 -0.37
CA ALA A 122 2.68 9.32 0.44
C ALA A 122 3.30 8.53 1.60
N LEU A 123 4.59 8.76 1.83
CA LEU A 123 5.34 8.15 2.92
C LEU A 123 4.90 8.78 4.25
N ARG A 124 4.44 7.95 5.19
CA ARG A 124 4.02 8.38 6.54
C ARG A 124 4.60 7.48 7.61
N VAL A 125 4.64 8.03 8.83
CA VAL A 125 4.87 7.27 10.06
C VAL A 125 3.54 7.12 10.77
N TYR A 126 3.20 5.89 11.12
CA TYR A 126 1.92 5.55 11.74
C TYR A 126 2.07 5.30 13.23
N THR A 127 1.06 5.67 14.02
CA THR A 127 1.02 5.49 15.46
C THR A 127 -0.10 4.56 15.87
N ALA A 128 0.09 3.73 16.89
CA ALA A 128 -0.93 2.77 17.31
C ALA A 128 -2.21 3.47 17.79
N GLU A 129 -2.07 4.65 18.38
CA GLU A 129 -3.14 5.48 18.91
C GLU A 129 -4.06 6.00 17.79
N ASN A 130 -3.47 6.36 16.63
CA ASN A 130 -4.17 7.08 15.57
C ASN A 130 -4.22 6.34 14.22
N ILE A 131 -3.72 5.10 14.15
CA ILE A 131 -3.59 4.30 12.92
C ILE A 131 -4.86 4.30 12.05
N VAL A 132 -6.04 4.17 12.66
CA VAL A 132 -7.32 4.14 11.92
C VAL A 132 -7.55 5.45 11.16
N ASN A 133 -7.33 6.59 11.81
CA ASN A 133 -7.52 7.90 11.19
C ASN A 133 -6.39 8.21 10.19
N GLU A 134 -5.17 7.77 10.47
CA GLU A 134 -4.01 7.96 9.59
C GLU A 134 -4.17 7.16 8.28
N LEU A 135 -4.67 5.92 8.37
CA LEU A 135 -5.00 5.09 7.21
C LEU A 135 -6.14 5.70 6.39
N GLU A 136 -7.21 6.16 7.06
CA GLU A 136 -8.32 6.82 6.39
C GLU A 136 -7.87 8.07 5.63
N ARG A 137 -7.02 8.88 6.27
CA ARG A 137 -6.45 10.07 5.66
C ARG A 137 -5.54 9.73 4.49
N ALA A 138 -4.67 8.72 4.64
CA ALA A 138 -3.78 8.27 3.57
C ALA A 138 -4.57 7.79 2.34
N LYS A 139 -5.67 7.06 2.54
CA LYS A 139 -6.59 6.67 1.48
C LYS A 139 -7.18 7.88 0.76
N ILE A 140 -7.82 8.80 1.50
CA ILE A 140 -8.50 9.95 0.89
C ILE A 140 -7.51 10.78 0.09
N GLU A 141 -6.36 11.14 0.67
CA GLU A 141 -5.34 11.93 -0.01
C GLU A 141 -4.79 11.22 -1.26
N TYR A 142 -4.60 9.89 -1.20
CA TYR A 142 -4.17 9.12 -2.37
C TYR A 142 -5.22 9.15 -3.48
N LEU A 143 -6.49 8.91 -3.14
CA LEU A 143 -7.58 8.91 -4.12
C LEU A 143 -7.73 10.28 -4.79
N GLU A 144 -7.70 11.37 -4.00
CA GLU A 144 -7.78 12.73 -4.54
C GLU A 144 -6.59 13.11 -5.42
N ALA A 145 -5.39 12.58 -5.14
CA ALA A 145 -4.18 12.87 -5.91
C ALA A 145 -4.02 12.01 -7.18
N SER A 146 -4.56 10.79 -7.19
CA SER A 146 -4.28 9.79 -8.24
C SER A 146 -5.46 9.50 -9.17
N VAL A 147 -6.70 9.63 -8.68
CA VAL A 147 -7.90 9.46 -9.50
C VAL A 147 -8.23 10.77 -10.17
N GLY A 148 -8.49 10.71 -11.48
CA GLY A 148 -8.81 11.88 -12.28
C GLY A 148 -9.85 11.58 -13.35
N ILE A 149 -10.32 12.62 -14.05
CA ILE A 149 -11.18 12.46 -15.22
C ILE A 149 -10.47 13.09 -16.42
N THR A 150 -10.30 12.32 -17.49
CA THR A 150 -9.65 12.79 -18.72
C THR A 150 -10.56 13.73 -19.51
N SER A 151 -9.95 14.53 -20.40
CA SER A 151 -10.68 15.34 -21.38
C SER A 151 -11.61 14.51 -22.29
N LYS A 152 -11.29 13.23 -22.48
CA LYS A 152 -12.10 12.26 -23.26
C LYS A 152 -13.24 11.65 -22.44
N LYS A 153 -13.59 12.23 -21.28
CA LYS A 153 -14.68 11.73 -20.42
C LYS A 153 -14.42 10.28 -20.00
N LYS A 154 -13.23 9.99 -19.45
CA LYS A 154 -12.91 8.70 -18.82
C LYS A 154 -12.38 8.90 -17.40
N ILE A 155 -12.74 8.01 -16.49
CA ILE A 155 -12.18 7.95 -15.13
C ILE A 155 -10.82 7.28 -15.20
N MET A 156 -9.79 7.98 -14.76
CA MET A 156 -8.45 7.43 -14.60
C MET A 156 -8.34 6.75 -13.25
N VAL A 157 -7.96 5.47 -13.26
CA VAL A 157 -7.75 4.69 -12.04
C VAL A 157 -6.26 4.33 -11.93
N PRO A 158 -5.58 4.61 -10.81
CA PRO A 158 -4.19 4.23 -10.63
C PRO A 158 -4.00 2.71 -10.70
N ARG A 159 -2.90 2.27 -11.31
CA ARG A 159 -2.55 0.84 -11.43
C ARG A 159 -2.59 0.11 -10.10
N LEU A 160 -2.22 0.79 -9.01
CA LEU A 160 -2.21 0.23 -7.66
C LEU A 160 -3.61 -0.24 -7.21
N LEU A 161 -4.65 0.55 -7.45
CA LEU A 161 -6.03 0.15 -7.16
C LEU A 161 -6.48 -1.01 -8.03
N HIS A 162 -6.07 -1.02 -9.30
CA HIS A 162 -6.41 -2.10 -10.22
C HIS A 162 -5.77 -3.44 -9.81
N TRP A 163 -4.53 -3.44 -9.33
CA TRP A 163 -3.86 -4.66 -8.84
C TRP A 163 -4.55 -5.26 -7.61
N TYR A 164 -4.99 -4.39 -6.69
CA TYR A 164 -5.61 -4.79 -5.43
C TYR A 164 -7.13 -4.59 -5.44
N MET A 165 -7.75 -4.63 -6.62
CA MET A 165 -9.18 -4.34 -6.78
C MET A 165 -10.05 -5.20 -5.88
N LYS A 166 -9.72 -6.50 -5.75
CA LYS A 166 -10.43 -7.46 -4.90
C LYS A 166 -10.47 -7.09 -3.41
N ASP A 167 -9.60 -6.20 -2.95
CA ASP A 167 -9.62 -5.71 -1.56
C ASP A 167 -10.77 -4.70 -1.34
N PHE A 168 -11.35 -4.16 -2.43
CA PHE A 168 -12.31 -3.06 -2.40
C PHE A 168 -13.61 -3.36 -3.17
N ALA A 169 -13.54 -4.17 -4.22
CA ALA A 169 -14.61 -4.37 -5.20
C ALA A 169 -14.44 -5.66 -6.01
N ASP A 170 -15.56 -6.21 -6.50
CA ASP A 170 -15.59 -7.43 -7.31
C ASP A 170 -15.24 -7.18 -8.79
N ASP A 171 -15.60 -6.01 -9.30
CA ASP A 171 -15.38 -5.60 -10.69
C ASP A 171 -15.10 -4.08 -10.81
N ILE A 172 -14.86 -3.64 -12.04
CA ILE A 172 -14.51 -2.23 -12.31
C ILE A 172 -15.68 -1.27 -12.01
N GLU A 173 -16.93 -1.70 -12.14
CA GLU A 173 -18.12 -0.88 -11.86
C GLU A 173 -18.21 -0.62 -10.36
N SER A 174 -18.13 -1.69 -9.59
CA SER A 174 -18.10 -1.68 -8.13
C SER A 174 -16.89 -0.90 -7.61
N LEU A 175 -15.74 -0.93 -8.29
CA LEU A 175 -14.57 -0.12 -7.92
C LEU A 175 -14.84 1.37 -8.07
N ILE A 176 -15.51 1.80 -9.14
CA ILE A 176 -15.85 3.22 -9.33
C ILE A 176 -16.85 3.69 -8.28
N GLU A 177 -17.86 2.88 -7.97
CA GLU A 177 -18.81 3.16 -6.89
C GLU A 177 -18.11 3.25 -5.53
N TRP A 178 -17.19 2.32 -5.26
CA TRP A 178 -16.37 2.33 -4.07
C TRP A 178 -15.54 3.63 -3.99
N ILE A 179 -14.77 3.97 -5.03
CA ILE A 179 -13.98 5.23 -5.07
C ILE A 179 -14.91 6.43 -4.78
N TYR A 180 -16.05 6.52 -5.46
CA TYR A 180 -17.01 7.60 -5.26
C TYR A 180 -17.50 7.69 -3.80
N SER A 181 -17.78 6.54 -3.17
CA SER A 181 -18.24 6.48 -1.78
C SER A 181 -17.19 6.97 -0.79
N GLN A 182 -15.90 6.71 -1.05
CA GLN A 182 -14.79 7.07 -0.16
C GLN A 182 -14.45 8.56 -0.20
N LEU A 183 -14.77 9.26 -1.30
CA LEU A 183 -14.38 10.66 -1.45
C LEU A 183 -15.16 11.61 -0.51
N PRO A 184 -14.52 12.69 0.00
CA PRO A 184 -15.19 13.70 0.81
C PRO A 184 -16.34 14.38 0.05
N ARG A 185 -17.43 14.70 0.75
CA ARG A 185 -18.62 15.36 0.15
C ARG A 185 -18.29 16.69 -0.53
N THR A 186 -17.33 17.43 0.01
CA THR A 186 -16.91 18.75 -0.45
C THR A 186 -15.77 18.70 -1.47
N GLY A 187 -15.15 17.53 -1.69
CA GLY A 187 -13.99 17.36 -2.55
C GLY A 187 -14.29 17.67 -4.01
N SER A 188 -13.35 18.32 -4.70
CA SER A 188 -13.48 18.67 -6.12
C SER A 188 -13.69 17.41 -6.98
N LEU A 189 -12.93 16.35 -6.71
CA LEU A 189 -13.03 15.09 -7.42
C LEU A 189 -14.44 14.47 -7.33
N LYS A 190 -15.05 14.46 -6.14
CA LYS A 190 -16.41 13.90 -5.96
C LYS A 190 -17.46 14.68 -6.76
N LYS A 191 -17.33 16.01 -6.83
CA LYS A 191 -18.22 16.86 -7.64
C LYS A 191 -18.08 16.53 -9.13
N THR A 192 -16.85 16.42 -9.62
CA THR A 192 -16.57 16.06 -11.02
C THR A 192 -17.09 14.67 -11.35
N MET A 193 -16.88 13.69 -10.47
CA MET A 193 -17.41 12.33 -10.63
C MET A 193 -18.95 12.30 -10.59
N THR A 194 -19.60 13.11 -9.75
CA THR A 194 -21.07 13.18 -9.71
C THR A 194 -21.61 13.64 -11.07
N HIS A 195 -21.07 14.73 -11.63
CA HIS A 195 -21.47 15.22 -12.95
C HIS A 195 -21.20 14.20 -14.06
N PHE A 196 -20.12 13.43 -13.94
CA PHE A 196 -19.77 12.39 -14.89
C PHE A 196 -20.72 11.18 -14.85
N LEU A 197 -21.00 10.66 -13.65
CA LEU A 197 -21.87 9.49 -13.44
C LEU A 197 -23.35 9.77 -13.76
N HIS A 198 -23.80 11.01 -13.56
CA HIS A 198 -25.18 11.41 -13.85
C HIS A 198 -25.37 11.99 -15.28
N GLY A 199 -24.32 12.04 -16.10
CA GLY A 199 -24.38 12.52 -17.48
C GLY A 199 -25.08 11.50 -18.41
N GLU A 200 -25.74 12.01 -19.46
CA GLU A 200 -26.65 11.25 -20.35
C GLU A 200 -26.02 10.07 -21.13
N THR A 201 -24.70 9.89 -21.13
CA THR A 201 -24.03 8.82 -21.87
C THR A 201 -23.83 7.56 -21.00
N LYS A 202 -24.79 6.63 -21.08
CA LYS A 202 -24.65 5.24 -20.59
C LYS A 202 -23.65 4.44 -21.43
N LEU A 203 -22.36 4.71 -21.27
CA LEU A 203 -21.32 3.82 -21.76
C LEU A 203 -21.13 2.66 -20.77
N PRO A 204 -20.78 1.45 -21.21
CA PRO A 204 -20.33 0.39 -20.30
C PRO A 204 -19.09 0.86 -19.53
N ALA A 205 -18.94 0.52 -18.25
CA ALA A 205 -17.84 1.05 -17.43
C ALA A 205 -16.45 0.67 -17.95
N THR A 206 -16.32 -0.47 -18.63
CA THR A 206 -15.10 -0.88 -19.34
C THR A 206 -14.66 0.09 -20.44
N LYS A 207 -15.57 0.91 -20.99
CA LYS A 207 -15.24 2.00 -21.93
C LYS A 207 -15.04 3.35 -21.23
N MET A 208 -15.51 3.48 -19.99
CA MET A 208 -15.44 4.69 -19.18
C MET A 208 -14.19 4.76 -18.31
N VAL A 209 -13.51 3.64 -18.06
CA VAL A 209 -12.32 3.58 -17.20
C VAL A 209 -11.04 3.44 -18.02
N GLU A 210 -10.01 4.16 -17.60
CA GLU A 210 -8.66 4.08 -18.11
C GLU A 210 -7.71 3.80 -16.94
N VAL A 211 -7.03 2.65 -16.98
CA VAL A 211 -6.04 2.31 -15.95
C VAL A 211 -4.75 3.03 -16.28
N GLN A 212 -4.27 3.88 -15.36
CA GLN A 212 -3.00 4.58 -15.50
C GLN A 212 -1.84 3.58 -15.51
N PRO A 213 -0.77 3.82 -16.29
CA PRO A 213 0.44 3.04 -16.18
C PRO A 213 1.05 3.20 -14.79
N TYR A 214 1.77 2.17 -14.33
CA TYR A 214 2.54 2.28 -13.09
C TYR A 214 3.89 2.93 -13.40
N GLU A 215 4.05 4.16 -12.96
CA GLU A 215 5.32 4.89 -13.03
C GLU A 215 6.24 4.47 -11.88
N SER A 216 7.34 3.79 -12.23
CA SER A 216 8.34 3.25 -11.29
C SER A 216 9.45 4.25 -10.93
N GLU A 217 9.48 5.42 -11.57
CA GLU A 217 10.46 6.46 -11.28
C GLU A 217 10.44 6.82 -9.79
N PHE A 218 11.62 7.03 -9.21
CA PHE A 218 11.75 7.28 -7.78
C PHE A 218 11.05 8.60 -7.39
N ARG A 219 10.15 8.52 -6.40
CA ARG A 219 9.57 9.70 -5.75
C ARG A 219 9.12 9.37 -4.34
N TYR A 220 9.44 10.26 -3.41
CA TYR A 220 8.73 10.35 -2.14
C TYR A 220 7.83 11.57 -2.10
N LEU A 221 6.55 11.32 -1.82
CA LEU A 221 5.61 12.34 -1.40
C LEU A 221 5.54 12.31 0.11
N LEU A 222 5.76 13.47 0.74
CA LEU A 222 5.57 13.64 2.18
C LEU A 222 4.23 14.36 2.39
N PRO A 223 3.39 13.92 3.34
CA PRO A 223 2.17 14.64 3.67
C PRO A 223 2.53 16.04 4.21
N LEU A 224 1.71 17.03 3.86
CA LEU A 224 1.80 18.40 4.39
C LEU A 224 1.21 18.49 5.81
#